data_AF-A0A946IM39-F1
#
_entry.id   AF-A0A946IM39-F1
#
_cell.length_a   1.000
_cell.length_b   1.000
_cell.length_c   1.000
_cell.angle_alpha   90.00
_cell.angle_beta   90.00
_cell.angle_gamma   90.00
#
_symmetry.space_group_name_H-M   'P 1'
#
loop_
_entity.id
_entity.type
_entity.pdbx_description
1 polymer ?
#
loop_
_entity_poly.entity_id
_entity_poly.type
_entity_poly.pdbx_seq_one_letter_code
_entity_poly.pdbx_strand_id
1 'polypeptide(L)'
;MQKPLKILVVRFSSIGDIVLTSPVVRILKNQLNAEVHFITKNVYKCLIEYNPNIDKVYSIDTDIKEVVSELKNENYDWIIDLHNNIRSSQLKRIRVKSRSYKKLNFQKFLLTNFGINRMPKTHTVDRFLDTISHLGVKNDGKGLDFFLSKKDEVDISVKDYICFAIGGNHFTKILPTTKIIEICKKINKTIVLIGGEDDYNRAEEI
;
A
#
# COMPACT_ATOMS: atom_id res chain seq x y z
N MET A 1 -14.51 -20.66 23.49
CA MET A 1 -13.88 -19.45 22.91
C MET A 1 -14.69 -19.02 21.70
N GLN A 2 -14.97 -17.73 21.52
CA GLN A 2 -15.59 -17.24 20.29
C GLN A 2 -14.65 -17.50 19.11
N LYS A 3 -15.21 -17.88 17.96
CA LYS A 3 -14.47 -18.03 16.71
C LYS A 3 -13.82 -16.67 16.35
N PRO A 4 -12.53 -16.64 15.96
CA PRO A 4 -11.90 -15.40 15.52
C PRO A 4 -12.62 -14.82 14.30
N LEU A 5 -12.70 -13.48 14.23
CA LEU A 5 -13.27 -12.80 13.06
C LEU A 5 -12.42 -13.10 11.82
N LYS A 6 -13.05 -13.39 10.69
CA LYS A 6 -12.38 -13.51 9.39
C LYS A 6 -12.63 -12.27 8.55
N ILE A 7 -11.55 -11.57 8.20
CA ILE A 7 -11.62 -10.24 7.59
C ILE A 7 -10.81 -10.21 6.29
N LEU A 8 -11.44 -9.73 5.20
CA LEU A 8 -10.75 -9.46 3.94
C LEU A 8 -10.39 -7.97 3.84
N VAL A 9 -9.11 -7.65 3.75
CA VAL A 9 -8.60 -6.30 3.46
C VAL A 9 -8.31 -6.15 1.97
N VAL A 10 -8.78 -5.06 1.36
CA VAL A 10 -8.73 -4.86 -0.09
C VAL A 10 -7.89 -3.64 -0.44
N ARG A 11 -6.79 -3.84 -1.19
CA ARG A 11 -5.99 -2.75 -1.77
C ARG A 11 -5.24 -3.20 -3.02
N PHE A 12 -5.67 -2.75 -4.20
CA PHE A 12 -5.14 -3.21 -5.49
C PHE A 12 -3.91 -2.48 -6.05
N SER A 13 -3.61 -1.27 -5.58
CA SER A 13 -2.51 -0.42 -6.06
C SER A 13 -2.40 0.79 -5.14
N SER A 14 -1.44 1.70 -5.23
CA SER A 14 -0.09 1.51 -5.76
C SER A 14 0.83 1.13 -4.59
N ILE A 15 2.13 0.95 -4.86
CA ILE A 15 3.14 0.52 -3.86
C ILE A 15 2.99 1.24 -2.52
N GLY A 16 3.06 2.58 -2.53
CA GLY A 16 2.95 3.38 -1.30
C GLY A 16 1.65 3.13 -0.54
N ASP A 17 0.51 3.19 -1.21
CA ASP A 17 -0.78 2.99 -0.55
C ASP A 17 -0.97 1.57 0.01
N ILE A 18 -0.31 0.55 -0.58
CA ILE A 18 -0.31 -0.82 -0.05
C ILE A 18 0.52 -0.87 1.24
N VAL A 19 1.72 -0.30 1.26
CA VAL A 19 2.54 -0.21 2.47
C VAL A 19 1.81 0.56 3.58
N LEU A 20 1.08 1.62 3.23
CA LEU A 20 0.25 2.39 4.18
C LEU A 20 -0.89 1.58 4.82
N THR A 21 -1.23 0.39 4.29
CA THR A 21 -2.21 -0.51 4.91
C THR A 21 -1.64 -1.39 6.02
N SER A 22 -0.31 -1.45 6.17
CA SER A 22 0.35 -2.31 7.18
C SER A 22 -0.17 -2.12 8.62
N PRO A 23 -0.49 -0.90 9.10
CA PRO A 23 -1.01 -0.75 10.45
C PRO A 23 -2.41 -1.36 10.60
N VAL A 24 -3.24 -1.32 9.55
CA VAL A 24 -4.59 -1.91 9.56
C VAL A 24 -4.49 -3.42 9.75
N VAL A 25 -3.68 -4.12 8.95
CA VAL A 25 -3.56 -5.58 9.06
C VAL A 25 -2.96 -5.99 10.40
N ARG A 26 -1.92 -5.28 10.88
CA ARG A 26 -1.29 -5.53 12.17
C ARG A 26 -2.27 -5.35 13.34
N ILE A 27 -3.08 -4.30 13.32
CA ILE A 27 -4.05 -4.02 14.39
C ILE A 27 -5.18 -5.04 14.38
N LEU A 28 -5.71 -5.40 13.21
CA LEU A 28 -6.73 -6.45 13.09
C LEU A 28 -6.21 -7.78 13.63
N LYS A 29 -4.97 -8.16 13.27
CA LYS A 29 -4.35 -9.40 13.76
C LYS A 29 -4.16 -9.38 15.27
N ASN A 30 -3.52 -8.34 15.80
CA ASN A 30 -3.05 -8.34 17.20
C ASN A 30 -4.12 -7.96 18.22
N GLN A 31 -5.05 -7.06 17.89
CA GLN A 31 -6.06 -6.60 18.86
C GLN A 31 -7.35 -7.42 18.82
N LEU A 32 -7.69 -8.02 17.67
CA LEU A 32 -8.91 -8.81 17.52
C LEU A 32 -8.65 -10.31 17.39
N ASN A 33 -7.38 -10.73 17.35
CA ASN A 33 -7.00 -12.10 17.01
C ASN A 33 -7.69 -12.57 15.70
N ALA A 34 -7.84 -11.66 14.73
CA ALA A 34 -8.57 -11.94 13.50
C ALA A 34 -7.75 -12.82 12.55
N GLU A 35 -8.46 -13.62 11.75
CA GLU A 35 -7.90 -14.22 10.53
C GLU A 35 -7.98 -13.18 9.41
N VAL A 36 -6.83 -12.68 8.97
CA VAL A 36 -6.72 -11.54 8.07
C VAL A 36 -6.30 -12.03 6.69
N HIS A 37 -7.20 -11.91 5.73
CA HIS A 37 -6.91 -12.12 4.32
C HIS A 37 -6.68 -10.79 3.62
N PHE A 38 -5.80 -10.78 2.62
CA PHE A 38 -5.51 -9.59 1.83
C PHE A 38 -5.70 -9.86 0.36
N ILE A 39 -6.27 -8.92 -0.38
CA ILE A 39 -6.35 -8.99 -1.85
C ILE A 39 -5.72 -7.76 -2.51
N THR A 40 -4.85 -8.03 -3.47
CA THR A 40 -4.15 -7.01 -4.27
C THR A 40 -3.97 -7.44 -5.72
N LYS A 41 -3.29 -6.62 -6.54
CA LYS A 41 -2.88 -7.06 -7.88
C LYS A 41 -1.61 -7.89 -7.80
N ASN A 42 -1.45 -8.85 -8.70
CA ASN A 42 -0.30 -9.74 -8.74
C ASN A 42 1.05 -9.00 -8.73
N VAL A 43 1.16 -7.91 -9.50
CA VAL A 43 2.36 -7.04 -9.55
C VAL A 43 2.75 -6.39 -8.22
N TYR A 44 1.85 -6.36 -7.23
CA TYR A 44 2.11 -5.81 -5.90
C TYR A 44 2.07 -6.87 -4.80
N LYS A 45 1.89 -8.15 -5.14
CA LYS A 45 1.80 -9.25 -4.19
C LYS A 45 3.04 -9.34 -3.30
N CYS A 46 4.22 -9.15 -3.89
CA CYS A 46 5.51 -9.17 -3.19
C CYS A 46 5.58 -8.19 -2.00
N LEU A 47 4.81 -7.10 -2.02
CA LEU A 47 4.82 -6.10 -0.95
C LEU A 47 4.19 -6.59 0.36
N ILE A 48 3.38 -7.65 0.30
CA ILE A 48 2.53 -8.09 1.41
C ILE A 48 2.59 -9.59 1.70
N GLU A 49 3.17 -10.40 0.80
CA GLU A 49 3.13 -11.87 0.94
C GLU A 49 3.92 -12.42 2.13
N TYR A 50 4.93 -11.68 2.61
CA TYR A 50 5.73 -12.05 3.78
C TYR A 50 5.28 -11.34 5.07
N ASN A 51 4.14 -10.66 5.05
CA ASN A 51 3.63 -9.99 6.24
C ASN A 51 3.06 -11.03 7.23
N PRO A 52 3.63 -11.19 8.44
CA PRO A 52 3.18 -12.17 9.42
C PRO A 52 1.78 -11.88 9.98
N ASN A 53 1.24 -10.69 9.73
CA ASN A 53 -0.10 -10.31 10.15
C ASN A 53 -1.18 -10.68 9.12
N ILE A 54 -0.81 -11.33 8.01
CA ILE A 54 -1.71 -11.74 6.94
C ILE A 54 -1.67 -13.26 6.82
N ASP A 55 -2.83 -13.91 6.98
CA ASP A 55 -2.96 -15.37 6.94
C ASP A 55 -3.07 -15.91 5.51
N LYS A 56 -3.65 -15.11 4.60
CA LYS A 56 -3.81 -15.50 3.18
C LYS A 56 -3.77 -14.30 2.26
N VAL A 57 -3.08 -14.45 1.14
CA VAL A 57 -2.97 -13.43 0.10
C VAL A 57 -3.63 -13.92 -1.18
N TYR A 58 -4.58 -13.14 -1.66
CA TYR A 58 -5.16 -13.25 -3.00
C TYR A 58 -4.53 -12.21 -3.93
N SER A 59 -4.25 -12.63 -5.15
CA SER A 59 -3.77 -11.77 -6.21
C SER A 59 -4.68 -11.89 -7.42
N ILE A 60 -4.87 -10.79 -8.13
CA ILE A 60 -5.55 -10.75 -9.42
C ILE A 60 -4.67 -10.04 -10.45
N ASP A 61 -4.80 -10.39 -11.71
CA ASP A 61 -4.16 -9.62 -12.79
C ASP A 61 -5.09 -8.52 -13.28
N THR A 62 -6.34 -8.87 -13.59
CA THR A 62 -7.28 -7.98 -14.28
C THR A 62 -8.54 -7.71 -13.45
N ASP A 63 -9.21 -8.77 -13.00
CA ASP A 63 -10.56 -8.71 -12.44
C ASP A 63 -10.72 -9.61 -11.21
N ILE A 64 -11.59 -9.19 -10.28
CA ILE A 64 -11.90 -9.92 -9.06
C ILE A 64 -12.57 -11.28 -9.35
N LYS A 65 -13.23 -11.43 -10.51
CA LYS A 65 -13.83 -12.69 -10.95
C LYS A 65 -12.86 -13.86 -10.93
N GLU A 66 -11.57 -13.61 -11.12
CA GLU A 66 -10.51 -14.62 -11.05
C GLU A 66 -10.51 -15.39 -9.72
N VAL A 67 -10.83 -14.70 -8.61
CA VAL A 67 -10.78 -15.27 -7.25
C VAL A 67 -12.13 -15.22 -6.52
N VAL A 68 -13.19 -14.70 -7.14
CA VAL A 68 -14.46 -14.42 -6.45
C VAL A 68 -15.12 -15.68 -5.88
N SER A 69 -14.96 -16.82 -6.53
CA SER A 69 -15.51 -18.10 -6.08
C SER A 69 -14.81 -18.56 -4.80
N GLU A 70 -13.48 -18.45 -4.74
CA GLU A 70 -12.71 -18.75 -3.54
C GLU A 70 -13.08 -17.81 -2.40
N LEU A 71 -13.17 -16.50 -2.67
CA LEU A 71 -13.55 -15.51 -1.67
C LEU A 71 -14.93 -15.75 -1.07
N LYS A 72 -15.88 -16.28 -1.85
CA LYS A 72 -17.22 -16.64 -1.35
C LYS A 72 -17.16 -17.82 -0.39
N ASN A 73 -16.26 -18.77 -0.62
CA ASN A 73 -16.13 -19.98 0.20
C ASN A 73 -15.45 -19.73 1.55
N GLU A 74 -14.77 -18.58 1.70
CA GLU A 74 -14.07 -18.23 2.94
C GLU A 74 -15.00 -17.85 4.11
N ASN A 75 -16.25 -17.47 3.83
CA ASN A 75 -17.23 -17.01 4.83
C ASN A 75 -16.72 -15.85 5.70
N TYR A 76 -16.34 -14.74 5.07
CA TYR A 76 -15.88 -13.53 5.75
C TYR A 76 -16.96 -12.88 6.62
N ASP A 77 -16.56 -12.37 7.78
CA ASP A 77 -17.41 -11.53 8.63
C ASP A 77 -17.43 -10.07 8.14
N TRP A 78 -16.28 -9.59 7.66
CA TRP A 78 -16.09 -8.23 7.17
C TRP A 78 -15.20 -8.14 5.93
N ILE A 79 -15.54 -7.18 5.07
CA ILE A 79 -14.67 -6.70 4.00
C ILE A 79 -14.28 -5.24 4.29
N ILE A 80 -12.99 -4.99 4.45
CA ILE A 80 -12.41 -3.67 4.68
C ILE A 80 -11.82 -3.17 3.36
N ASP A 81 -12.57 -2.33 2.65
CA ASP A 81 -12.19 -1.79 1.35
C ASP A 81 -11.38 -0.50 1.49
N LEU A 82 -10.05 -0.64 1.57
CA LEU A 82 -9.10 0.48 1.60
C LEU A 82 -8.79 1.03 0.20
N HIS A 83 -9.41 0.47 -0.84
CA HIS A 83 -9.20 0.89 -2.21
C HIS A 83 -10.30 1.81 -2.73
N ASN A 84 -11.56 1.55 -2.39
CA ASN A 84 -12.77 2.31 -2.72
C ASN A 84 -12.80 2.84 -4.17
N ASN A 85 -12.87 1.96 -5.16
CA ASN A 85 -13.16 2.29 -6.56
C ASN A 85 -14.17 1.30 -7.17
N ILE A 86 -14.46 1.48 -8.47
CA ILE A 86 -15.38 0.62 -9.20
C ILE A 86 -14.96 -0.85 -9.13
N ARG A 87 -13.67 -1.15 -9.30
CA ARG A 87 -13.14 -2.51 -9.19
C ARG A 87 -13.41 -3.08 -7.79
N SER A 88 -12.94 -2.45 -6.72
CA SER A 88 -13.15 -2.95 -5.36
C SER A 88 -14.63 -3.03 -4.96
N SER A 89 -15.49 -2.17 -5.53
CA SER A 89 -16.93 -2.24 -5.30
C SER A 89 -17.58 -3.53 -5.79
N GLN A 90 -16.96 -4.24 -6.74
CA GLN A 90 -17.46 -5.54 -7.21
C GLN A 90 -17.49 -6.59 -6.08
N LEU A 91 -16.60 -6.48 -5.08
CA LEU A 91 -16.58 -7.38 -3.92
C LEU A 91 -17.86 -7.28 -3.07
N LYS A 92 -18.59 -6.16 -3.13
CA LYS A 92 -19.87 -6.00 -2.43
C LYS A 92 -20.92 -7.01 -2.91
N ARG A 93 -20.75 -7.58 -4.12
CA ARG A 93 -21.62 -8.64 -4.66
C ARG A 93 -21.51 -9.96 -3.89
N ILE A 94 -20.49 -10.13 -3.06
CA ILE A 94 -20.33 -11.28 -2.15
C ILE A 94 -21.32 -11.22 -0.97
N ARG A 95 -22.03 -10.08 -0.77
CA ARG A 95 -23.06 -9.87 0.27
C ARG A 95 -22.55 -10.01 1.71
N VAL A 96 -21.28 -9.71 1.94
CA VAL A 96 -20.67 -9.61 3.27
C VAL A 96 -20.71 -8.15 3.74
N LYS A 97 -20.78 -7.92 5.06
CA LYS A 97 -20.70 -6.58 5.65
C LYS A 97 -19.40 -5.90 5.21
N SER A 98 -19.48 -4.66 4.74
CA SER A 98 -18.30 -3.95 4.22
C SER A 98 -18.22 -2.50 4.69
N ARG A 99 -17.00 -2.04 4.92
CA ARG A 99 -16.66 -0.63 5.15
C ARG A 99 -15.61 -0.21 4.14
N SER A 100 -15.79 0.98 3.56
CA SER A 100 -14.87 1.52 2.54
C SER A 100 -14.21 2.80 3.03
N TYR A 101 -12.93 2.95 2.69
CA TYR A 101 -12.15 4.16 2.95
C TYR A 101 -12.75 5.39 2.23
N LYS A 102 -12.89 6.50 2.97
CA LYS A 102 -13.39 7.77 2.43
C LYS A 102 -12.28 8.48 1.64
N LYS A 103 -12.32 8.38 0.31
CA LYS A 103 -11.33 9.00 -0.58
C LYS A 103 -11.31 10.53 -0.58
N LEU A 104 -12.43 11.16 -0.22
CA LEU A 104 -12.61 12.61 -0.25
C LEU A 104 -12.31 13.22 -1.64
N ASN A 105 -12.69 12.50 -2.70
CA ASN A 105 -12.39 12.91 -4.08
C ASN A 105 -12.95 14.30 -4.43
N PHE A 106 -14.13 14.64 -3.91
CA PHE A 106 -14.72 15.96 -4.12
C PHE A 106 -13.89 17.07 -3.45
N GLN A 107 -13.43 16.86 -2.22
CA GLN A 107 -12.57 17.81 -1.52
C GLN A 107 -11.21 17.95 -2.23
N LYS A 108 -10.66 16.85 -2.76
CA LYS A 108 -9.45 16.89 -3.59
C LYS A 108 -9.66 17.71 -4.86
N PHE A 109 -10.77 17.49 -5.56
CA PHE A 109 -11.13 18.25 -6.75
C PHE A 109 -11.27 19.75 -6.47
N LEU A 110 -11.92 20.13 -5.36
CA LEU A 110 -11.98 21.53 -4.92
C LEU A 110 -10.59 22.14 -4.69
N LEU A 111 -9.68 21.38 -4.07
CA LEU A 111 -8.32 21.84 -3.81
C LEU A 111 -7.50 21.97 -5.11
N THR A 112 -7.53 20.97 -5.99
CA THR A 112 -6.68 20.94 -7.18
C THR A 112 -7.17 21.84 -8.32
N ASN A 113 -8.49 22.02 -8.45
CA ASN A 113 -9.06 22.75 -9.58
C ASN A 113 -9.49 24.18 -9.20
N PHE A 114 -9.87 24.41 -7.93
CA PHE A 114 -10.35 25.72 -7.47
C PHE A 114 -9.48 26.34 -6.37
N GLY A 115 -8.45 25.64 -5.88
CA GLY A 115 -7.60 26.11 -4.76
C GLY A 115 -8.31 26.13 -3.40
N ILE A 116 -9.55 25.61 -3.31
CA ILE A 116 -10.36 25.66 -2.08
C ILE A 116 -9.99 24.48 -1.19
N ASN A 117 -9.21 24.72 -0.14
CA ASN A 117 -8.77 23.68 0.78
C ASN A 117 -9.86 23.30 1.79
N ARG A 118 -10.61 22.22 1.50
CA ARG A 118 -11.52 21.54 2.45
C ARG A 118 -11.02 20.16 2.88
N MET A 119 -9.72 19.90 2.71
CA MET A 119 -9.13 18.63 3.12
C MET A 119 -8.97 18.58 4.64
N PRO A 120 -9.31 17.46 5.30
CA PRO A 120 -9.05 17.31 6.72
C PRO A 120 -7.54 17.23 6.98
N LYS A 121 -7.11 17.76 8.13
CA LYS A 121 -5.72 17.68 8.62
C LYS A 121 -5.41 16.31 9.23
N THR A 122 -5.70 15.24 8.51
CA THR A 122 -5.55 13.85 8.97
C THR A 122 -4.71 13.06 7.97
N HIS A 123 -3.78 12.24 8.46
CA HIS A 123 -2.95 11.42 7.59
C HIS A 123 -3.79 10.34 6.89
N THR A 124 -3.32 9.83 5.75
CA THR A 124 -4.02 8.76 5.03
C THR A 124 -4.11 7.48 5.85
N VAL A 125 -3.07 7.16 6.63
CA VAL A 125 -3.07 6.01 7.55
C VAL A 125 -4.18 6.13 8.58
N ASP A 126 -4.36 7.29 9.21
CA ASP A 126 -5.44 7.50 10.18
C ASP A 126 -6.81 7.30 9.55
N ARG A 127 -6.98 7.75 8.31
CA ARG A 127 -8.23 7.53 7.56
C ARG A 127 -8.42 6.07 7.13
N PHE A 128 -7.36 5.27 6.98
CA PHE A 128 -7.48 3.83 6.83
C PHE A 128 -7.88 3.18 8.16
N LEU A 129 -7.30 3.59 9.28
CA LEU A 129 -7.65 3.10 10.60
C LEU A 129 -9.10 3.45 10.98
N ASP A 130 -9.62 4.61 10.57
CA ASP A 130 -11.03 4.98 10.75
C ASP A 130 -11.99 3.95 10.13
N THR A 131 -11.58 3.22 9.07
CA THR A 131 -12.44 2.20 8.46
C THR A 131 -12.70 1.00 9.38
N ILE A 132 -11.80 0.73 10.32
CA ILE A 132 -11.86 -0.39 11.26
C ILE A 132 -12.21 0.04 12.69
N SER A 133 -12.34 1.35 12.96
CA SER A 133 -12.62 1.90 14.30
C SER A 133 -13.88 1.32 14.96
N HIS A 134 -14.90 1.03 14.16
CA HIS A 134 -16.15 0.41 14.61
C HIS A 134 -16.00 -1.00 15.19
N LEU A 135 -14.85 -1.65 14.99
CA LEU A 135 -14.52 -2.95 15.59
C LEU A 135 -13.93 -2.81 17.01
N GLY A 136 -13.86 -1.60 17.56
CA GLY A 136 -13.34 -1.33 18.90
C GLY A 136 -11.81 -1.30 18.99
N VAL A 137 -11.11 -1.29 17.86
CA VAL A 137 -9.64 -1.23 17.79
C VAL A 137 -9.12 0.20 17.95
N LYS A 138 -7.86 0.31 18.39
CA LYS A 138 -7.15 1.60 18.55
C LYS A 138 -5.85 1.60 17.74
N ASN A 139 -5.41 2.79 17.33
CA ASN A 139 -4.09 2.94 16.72
C ASN A 139 -3.00 2.53 17.75
N ASP A 140 -2.09 1.64 17.35
CA ASP A 140 -1.00 1.14 18.20
C ASP A 140 0.24 2.04 18.21
N GLY A 141 0.29 3.05 17.34
CA GLY A 141 1.40 4.01 17.27
C GLY A 141 2.71 3.43 16.74
N LYS A 142 2.75 2.20 16.23
CA LYS A 142 3.98 1.51 15.80
C LYS A 142 4.45 1.89 14.39
N GLY A 143 3.76 2.80 13.71
CA GLY A 143 4.11 3.21 12.35
C GLY A 143 3.82 2.12 11.31
N LEU A 144 4.54 2.18 10.18
CA LEU A 144 4.38 1.26 9.06
C LEU A 144 5.25 0.01 9.23
N ASP A 145 4.79 -1.11 8.70
CA ASP A 145 5.61 -2.31 8.55
C ASP A 145 5.94 -2.59 7.09
N PHE A 146 7.12 -3.18 6.89
CA PHE A 146 7.49 -3.83 5.65
C PHE A 146 8.35 -5.05 5.99
N PHE A 147 8.02 -6.20 5.41
CA PHE A 147 8.67 -7.48 5.72
C PHE A 147 9.36 -8.01 4.49
N LEU A 148 10.67 -8.19 4.59
CA LEU A 148 11.51 -8.76 3.54
C LEU A 148 11.68 -10.27 3.77
N SER A 149 11.83 -11.01 2.68
CA SER A 149 12.30 -12.39 2.69
C SER A 149 13.76 -12.48 2.30
N LYS A 150 14.39 -13.63 2.56
CA LYS A 150 15.76 -13.91 2.09
C LYS A 150 15.94 -13.81 0.57
N LYS A 151 14.86 -13.92 -0.20
CA LYS A 151 14.91 -13.79 -1.67
C LYS A 151 15.01 -12.32 -2.11
N ASP A 152 14.62 -11.40 -1.24
CA ASP A 152 14.66 -9.96 -1.49
C ASP A 152 16.02 -9.36 -1.09
N GLU A 153 16.85 -10.12 -0.38
CA GLU A 153 18.22 -9.73 -0.07
C GLU A 153 19.07 -9.77 -1.35
N VAL A 154 19.57 -8.60 -1.75
CA VAL A 154 20.49 -8.45 -2.86
C VAL A 154 21.88 -8.19 -2.29
N ASP A 155 22.85 -9.02 -2.67
CA ASP A 155 24.25 -8.75 -2.34
C ASP A 155 24.74 -7.60 -3.23
N ILE A 156 24.97 -6.47 -2.58
CA ILE A 156 25.58 -5.31 -3.21
C ILE A 156 27.04 -5.24 -2.78
N SER A 157 27.93 -5.12 -3.76
CA SER A 157 29.38 -5.01 -3.52
C SER A 157 29.78 -3.79 -2.68
N VAL A 158 28.87 -2.82 -2.53
CA VAL A 158 29.08 -1.57 -1.83
C VAL A 158 28.46 -1.62 -0.44
N LYS A 159 29.31 -1.57 0.61
CA LYS A 159 28.86 -1.62 2.00
C LYS A 159 28.46 -0.26 2.57
N ASP A 160 29.07 0.83 2.08
CA ASP A 160 28.86 2.17 2.61
C ASP A 160 28.46 3.13 1.48
N TYR A 161 27.16 3.36 1.32
CA TYR A 161 26.61 4.14 0.21
C TYR A 161 25.43 5.02 0.62
N ILE A 162 25.07 5.93 -0.27
CA ILE A 162 23.80 6.69 -0.25
C ILE A 162 22.93 6.15 -1.37
N CYS A 163 21.68 5.82 -1.05
CA CYS A 163 20.69 5.44 -2.04
C CYS A 163 19.96 6.69 -2.56
N PHE A 164 19.89 6.89 -3.87
CA PHE A 164 19.18 8.00 -4.49
C PHE A 164 18.11 7.46 -5.45
N ALA A 165 16.84 7.61 -5.06
CA ALA A 165 15.71 7.36 -5.96
C ALA A 165 15.58 8.51 -6.97
N ILE A 166 15.83 8.21 -8.24
CA ILE A 166 15.85 9.20 -9.34
C ILE A 166 14.57 9.19 -10.20
N GLY A 167 13.61 8.34 -9.84
CA GLY A 167 12.40 8.08 -10.60
C GLY A 167 11.13 8.72 -10.05
N GLY A 168 10.09 8.71 -10.87
CA GLY A 168 8.75 9.14 -10.48
C GLY A 168 7.73 9.05 -11.63
N ASN A 169 6.46 8.78 -11.30
CA ASN A 169 5.41 8.60 -12.33
C ASN A 169 5.06 9.86 -13.13
N HIS A 170 5.41 11.05 -12.63
CA HIS A 170 5.12 12.30 -13.30
C HIS A 170 6.41 13.07 -13.45
N PHE A 171 6.71 13.54 -14.66
CA PHE A 171 7.90 14.33 -14.96
C PHE A 171 8.10 15.50 -13.98
N THR A 172 7.03 16.22 -13.63
CA THR A 172 7.06 17.35 -12.69
C THR A 172 7.37 16.97 -11.24
N LYS A 173 7.43 15.67 -10.92
CA LYS A 173 7.82 15.12 -9.63
C LYS A 173 9.20 14.46 -9.66
N ILE A 174 9.90 14.50 -10.78
CA ILE A 174 11.27 14.01 -10.93
C ILE A 174 12.22 15.20 -10.81
N LEU A 175 13.28 15.08 -10.01
CA LEU A 175 14.31 16.10 -9.95
C LEU A 175 15.08 16.14 -11.29
N PRO A 176 15.34 17.32 -11.89
CA PRO A 176 16.08 17.38 -13.16
C PRO A 176 17.44 16.70 -13.08
N THR A 177 17.83 15.96 -14.13
CA THR A 177 19.09 15.19 -14.20
C THR A 177 20.31 16.06 -13.85
N THR A 178 20.37 17.28 -14.38
CA THR A 178 21.45 18.24 -14.08
C THR A 178 21.59 18.54 -12.59
N LYS A 179 20.47 18.62 -11.86
CA LYS A 179 20.47 18.81 -10.40
C LYS A 179 20.84 17.56 -9.64
N ILE A 180 20.45 16.38 -10.12
CA ILE A 180 20.91 15.12 -9.54
C ILE A 180 22.44 15.03 -9.66
N ILE A 181 23.01 15.30 -10.83
CA ILE A 181 24.47 15.33 -11.06
C ILE A 181 25.16 16.33 -10.13
N GLU A 182 24.64 17.56 -10.00
CA GLU A 182 25.18 18.58 -9.09
C GLU A 182 25.20 18.10 -7.63
N ILE A 183 24.16 17.37 -7.18
CA ILE A 183 24.08 16.82 -5.82
C ILE A 183 25.08 15.67 -5.67
N CYS A 184 25.09 14.73 -6.62
CA CYS A 184 25.99 13.57 -6.59
C CYS A 184 27.46 13.99 -6.52
N LYS A 185 27.87 15.00 -7.29
CA LYS A 185 29.26 15.54 -7.28
C LYS A 185 29.68 16.17 -5.96
N LYS A 186 28.73 16.58 -5.11
CA LYS A 186 29.00 17.19 -3.79
C LYS A 186 29.07 16.17 -2.65
N ILE A 187 28.72 14.91 -2.92
CA ILE A 187 28.67 13.85 -1.93
C ILE A 187 29.96 13.04 -2.00
N ASN A 188 30.75 13.06 -0.94
CA ASN A 188 31.99 12.27 -0.82
C ASN A 188 31.72 10.83 -0.35
N LYS A 189 30.79 10.14 -1.01
CA LYS A 189 30.38 8.77 -0.68
C LYS A 189 29.83 8.08 -1.93
N THR A 190 29.97 6.77 -2.04
CA THR A 190 29.39 6.00 -3.15
C THR A 190 27.88 6.19 -3.18
N ILE A 191 27.32 6.43 -4.37
CA ILE A 191 25.88 6.61 -4.57
C ILE A 191 25.36 5.42 -5.37
N VAL A 192 24.27 4.83 -4.89
CA VAL A 192 23.51 3.80 -5.59
C VAL A 192 22.21 4.44 -6.09
N LEU A 193 22.07 4.54 -7.41
CA LEU A 193 20.84 5.05 -8.03
C LEU A 193 19.80 3.94 -8.06
N ILE A 194 18.56 4.26 -7.68
CA ILE A 194 17.42 3.34 -7.78
C ILE A 194 16.28 3.97 -8.58
N GLY A 195 15.57 3.14 -9.33
CA GLY A 195 14.48 3.56 -10.21
C GLY A 195 13.80 2.36 -10.86
N GLY A 196 12.75 2.63 -11.64
CA GLY A 196 12.15 1.64 -12.54
C GLY A 196 12.94 1.50 -13.84
N GLU A 197 12.49 0.60 -14.72
CA GLU A 197 13.08 0.41 -16.04
C GLU A 197 13.12 1.71 -16.86
N ASP A 198 12.06 2.53 -16.75
CA ASP A 198 11.95 3.84 -17.42
C ASP A 198 12.98 4.88 -16.93
N ASP A 199 13.64 4.62 -15.79
CA ASP A 199 14.65 5.51 -15.22
C ASP A 199 16.08 5.14 -15.64
N TYR A 200 16.27 4.01 -16.35
CA TYR A 200 17.59 3.50 -16.75
C TYR A 200 18.39 4.51 -17.57
N ASN A 201 17.80 5.09 -18.61
CA ASN A 201 18.48 6.08 -19.46
C ASN A 201 18.91 7.30 -18.66
N ARG A 202 18.13 7.70 -17.65
CA ARG A 202 18.49 8.82 -16.77
C ARG A 202 19.65 8.45 -15.85
N ALA A 203 19.69 7.21 -15.36
CA ALA A 203 20.79 6.72 -14.54
C ALA A 203 22.12 6.75 -15.30
N GLU A 204 22.12 6.35 -16.57
CA GLU A 204 23.32 6.37 -17.43
C GLU A 204 23.85 7.79 -17.70
N GLU A 205 22.99 8.82 -17.63
CA GLU A 205 23.40 10.22 -17.79
C GLU A 205 24.06 10.82 -16.53
N ILE A 206 23.85 10.21 -15.34
CA ILE A 206 24.26 10.77 -14.03
C ILE A 206 25.68 10.34 -13.67
#